data_AF-M9LQC5-F1
#
_entry.id   AF-M9LQC5-F1
#
_cell.length_a   1.000
_cell.length_b   1.000
_cell.length_c   1.000
_cell.angle_alpha   90.00
_cell.angle_beta   90.00
_cell.angle_gamma   90.00
#
_symmetry.space_group_name_H-M   'P 1'
#
loop_
_entity.id
_entity.type
_entity.pdbx_description
1 polymer ?
#
loop_
_entity_poly.entity_id
_entity_poly.type
_entity_poly.pdbx_seq_one_letter_code
_entity_poly.pdbx_strand_id
1 'polypeptide(L)'
;MGFILIGILIWIGFGVRRYAHSPEPMEDVCLSNQFPEDEEALQLVEDAGYELIGGKFCMPLHFTVDGEDIDARIWIDMIVKRDNQWYIVRIARERMQLDWDGSGMKRQWMPYFAAYPDSSGLLVVDMLERRVRLIRMDWGVAYVHGD
;
A
#
# COMPACT_ATOMS: atom_id res chain seq x y z
N MET A 1 -38.59 4.34 -26.61
CA MET A 1 -37.77 3.11 -26.72
C MET A 1 -36.27 3.37 -26.68
N GLY A 2 -35.71 4.30 -27.47
CA GLY A 2 -34.25 4.57 -27.48
C GLY A 2 -33.64 5.06 -26.17
N PHE A 3 -34.32 5.92 -25.41
CA PHE A 3 -33.82 6.42 -24.12
C PHE A 3 -33.73 5.35 -23.02
N ILE A 4 -34.62 4.37 -23.07
CA ILE A 4 -34.61 3.24 -22.12
C ILE A 4 -33.42 2.34 -22.40
N LEU A 5 -33.12 2.08 -23.68
CA LEU A 5 -31.93 1.34 -24.10
C LEU A 5 -30.63 2.04 -23.69
N ILE A 6 -30.56 3.37 -23.84
CA ILE A 6 -29.39 4.16 -23.42
C ILE A 6 -29.22 4.11 -21.89
N GLY A 7 -30.31 4.24 -21.13
CA GLY A 7 -30.28 4.12 -19.67
C GLY A 7 -29.80 2.75 -19.20
N ILE A 8 -30.28 1.68 -19.84
CA ILE A 8 -29.87 0.30 -19.56
C ILE A 8 -28.38 0.09 -19.90
N LEU A 9 -27.90 0.61 -21.03
CA LEU A 9 -26.49 0.50 -21.42
C LEU A 9 -25.55 1.23 -20.46
N ILE A 10 -25.95 2.42 -19.98
CA ILE A 10 -25.19 3.17 -18.97
C ILE A 10 -25.20 2.42 -17.64
N TRP A 11 -26.35 1.86 -17.23
CA TRP A 11 -26.49 1.11 -15.98
C TRP A 11 -25.69 -0.20 -16.00
N ILE A 12 -25.70 -0.93 -17.12
CA ILE A 12 -24.86 -2.12 -17.34
C ILE A 12 -23.38 -1.72 -17.38
N GLY A 13 -23.02 -0.63 -18.06
CA GLY A 13 -21.64 -0.14 -18.08
C GLY A 13 -21.14 0.24 -16.68
N PHE A 14 -21.98 0.85 -15.85
CA PHE A 14 -21.67 1.17 -14.45
C PHE A 14 -21.59 -0.09 -13.57
N GLY A 15 -22.52 -1.03 -13.75
CA GLY A 15 -22.55 -2.31 -13.04
C GLY A 15 -21.36 -3.20 -13.37
N VAL A 16 -20.97 -3.28 -14.65
CA VAL A 16 -19.79 -4.00 -15.12
C VAL A 16 -18.51 -3.32 -14.64
N ARG A 17 -18.43 -1.99 -14.58
CA ARG A 17 -17.24 -1.28 -14.04
C ARG A 17 -17.08 -1.47 -12.52
N ARG A 18 -18.20 -1.64 -11.79
CA ARG A 18 -18.22 -1.97 -10.36
C ARG A 18 -17.91 -3.44 -10.10
N TYR A 19 -18.34 -4.34 -10.99
CA TYR A 19 -18.08 -5.79 -10.89
C TYR A 19 -16.71 -6.20 -11.46
N ALA A 20 -16.14 -5.44 -12.40
CA ALA A 20 -14.79 -5.61 -12.94
C ALA A 20 -13.69 -5.05 -12.03
N HIS A 21 -14.03 -4.43 -10.89
CA HIS A 21 -13.13 -4.38 -9.74
C HIS A 21 -13.10 -5.78 -9.14
N SER A 22 -12.21 -6.63 -9.62
CA SER A 22 -11.91 -7.90 -8.96
C SER A 22 -10.53 -7.83 -8.29
N PRO A 23 -10.39 -7.23 -7.10
CA PRO A 23 -9.23 -7.48 -6.25
C PRO A 23 -9.53 -8.62 -5.26
N GLU A 24 -8.47 -9.10 -4.61
CA GLU A 24 -8.29 -10.42 -3.95
C GLU A 24 -7.61 -11.44 -4.89
N PRO A 25 -6.52 -12.13 -4.48
CA PRO A 25 -6.22 -12.51 -3.11
C PRO A 25 -4.98 -11.83 -2.53
N MET A 26 -4.96 -11.78 -1.20
CA MET A 26 -3.76 -11.53 -0.40
C MET A 26 -3.48 -12.84 0.34
N GLU A 27 -3.17 -13.89 -0.41
CA GLU A 27 -2.88 -15.24 0.09
C GLU A 27 -1.66 -15.18 1.04
N ASP A 28 -1.74 -15.89 2.18
CA ASP A 28 -0.66 -16.03 3.17
C ASP A 28 -0.20 -14.76 3.92
N VAL A 29 -0.97 -13.68 3.88
CA VAL A 29 -0.57 -12.49 4.64
C VAL A 29 -0.83 -12.63 6.12
N CYS A 30 0.22 -12.33 6.89
CA CYS A 30 0.21 -12.32 8.34
C CYS A 30 -0.78 -11.26 8.85
N LEU A 31 -1.97 -11.70 9.24
CA LEU A 31 -2.94 -10.87 9.93
C LEU A 31 -2.69 -10.98 11.43
N SER A 32 -2.04 -9.95 11.98
CA SER A 32 -1.89 -9.78 13.42
C SER A 32 -3.11 -9.07 13.99
N ASN A 33 -3.53 -9.40 15.21
CA ASN A 33 -4.55 -8.61 15.94
C ASN A 33 -3.92 -7.48 16.78
N GLN A 34 -2.61 -7.25 16.64
CA GLN A 34 -1.90 -6.19 17.36
C GLN A 34 -1.90 -4.90 16.55
N PHE A 35 -2.93 -4.08 16.70
CA PHE A 35 -3.00 -2.80 16.01
C PHE A 35 -2.06 -1.76 16.64
N PRO A 36 -1.65 -0.73 15.89
CA PRO A 36 -0.93 0.42 16.47
C PRO A 36 -1.76 1.08 17.57
N GLU A 37 -1.11 1.50 18.64
CA GLU A 37 -1.74 2.23 19.77
C GLU A 37 -2.10 3.69 19.41
N ASP A 38 -1.70 4.15 18.23
CA ASP A 38 -1.92 5.52 17.77
C ASP A 38 -3.34 5.66 17.20
N GLU A 39 -4.28 6.06 18.06
CA GLU A 39 -5.69 6.26 17.70
C GLU A 39 -5.86 7.32 16.59
N GLU A 40 -5.02 8.36 16.58
CA GLU A 40 -5.08 9.42 15.56
C GLU A 40 -4.66 8.88 14.19
N ALA A 41 -3.63 8.04 14.13
CA ALA A 41 -3.22 7.38 12.90
C ALA A 41 -4.32 6.46 12.34
N LEU A 42 -4.99 5.71 13.22
CA LEU A 42 -6.13 4.86 12.83
C LEU A 42 -7.27 5.70 12.27
N GLN A 43 -7.64 6.78 12.96
CA GLN A 43 -8.70 7.69 12.52
C GLN A 43 -8.39 8.31 11.15
N LEU A 44 -7.15 8.75 10.90
CA LEU A 44 -6.76 9.31 9.60
C LEU A 44 -6.92 8.32 8.45
N VAL A 45 -6.68 7.03 8.70
CA VAL A 45 -6.82 5.96 7.73
C VAL A 45 -8.30 5.65 7.46
N GLU A 46 -9.11 5.56 8.52
CA GLU A 46 -10.55 5.35 8.42
C GLU A 46 -11.25 6.53 7.72
N ASP A 47 -10.92 7.77 8.08
CA ASP A 47 -11.43 8.99 7.46
C ASP A 47 -11.08 9.08 5.97
N ALA A 48 -9.95 8.49 5.57
CA ALA A 48 -9.54 8.36 4.17
C ALA A 48 -10.28 7.23 3.41
N GLY A 49 -11.22 6.55 4.08
CA GLY A 49 -12.12 5.54 3.53
C GLY A 49 -11.52 4.14 3.45
N TYR A 50 -10.47 3.85 4.24
CA TYR A 50 -9.88 2.52 4.31
C TYR A 50 -10.41 1.73 5.50
N GLU A 51 -10.70 0.46 5.28
CA GLU A 51 -11.12 -0.51 6.30
C GLU A 51 -9.91 -1.23 6.87
N LEU A 52 -9.79 -1.29 8.19
CA LEU A 52 -8.71 -1.99 8.87
C LEU A 52 -8.91 -3.51 8.85
N ILE A 53 -7.93 -4.25 8.31
CA ILE A 53 -8.02 -5.72 8.19
C ILE A 53 -7.06 -6.47 9.11
N GLY A 54 -5.84 -5.92 9.30
CA GLY A 54 -4.81 -6.57 10.09
C GLY A 54 -3.89 -5.56 10.73
N GLY A 55 -3.37 -5.90 11.90
CA GLY A 55 -2.47 -5.08 12.68
C GLY A 55 -1.00 -5.27 12.29
N LYS A 56 -0.14 -4.82 13.18
CA LYS A 56 1.30 -4.72 13.03
C LYS A 56 1.97 -6.08 12.92
N PHE A 57 2.90 -6.18 11.98
CA PHE A 57 3.85 -7.28 11.88
C PHE A 57 5.15 -6.79 11.24
N CYS A 58 6.14 -7.66 11.09
CA CYS A 58 7.37 -7.35 10.37
C CYS A 58 7.77 -8.46 9.41
N MET A 59 8.36 -8.07 8.28
CA MET A 59 9.03 -8.98 7.35
C MET A 59 10.52 -9.02 7.72
N PRO A 60 11.05 -10.15 8.22
CA PRO A 60 12.48 -10.29 8.44
C PRO A 60 13.23 -10.39 7.10
N LEU A 61 14.43 -9.83 7.06
CA LEU A 61 15.36 -9.91 5.94
C LEU A 61 16.67 -10.46 6.47
N HIS A 62 17.20 -11.47 5.77
CA HIS A 62 18.47 -12.10 6.10
C HIS A 62 19.42 -11.90 4.92
N PHE A 63 20.57 -11.31 5.18
CA PHE A 63 21.62 -11.08 4.19
C PHE A 63 22.88 -11.81 4.60
N THR A 64 23.66 -12.26 3.63
CA THR A 64 25.03 -12.73 3.86
C THR A 64 25.96 -11.91 2.98
N VAL A 65 26.91 -11.22 3.59
CA VAL A 65 27.88 -10.34 2.92
C VAL A 65 29.28 -10.80 3.28
N ASP A 66 30.03 -11.29 2.29
CA ASP A 66 31.40 -11.81 2.48
C ASP A 66 31.53 -12.83 3.62
N GLY A 67 30.47 -13.63 3.87
CA GLY A 67 30.41 -14.64 4.92
C GLY A 67 29.91 -14.13 6.28
N GLU A 68 29.58 -12.84 6.42
CA GLU A 68 28.92 -12.27 7.60
C GLU A 68 27.40 -12.22 7.40
N ASP A 69 26.65 -12.75 8.37
CA ASP A 69 25.19 -12.68 8.37
C ASP A 69 24.71 -11.35 8.96
N ILE A 70 23.79 -10.69 8.25
CA ILE A 70 23.20 -9.41 8.61
C ILE A 70 21.68 -9.54 8.58
N ASP A 71 21.04 -9.24 9.71
CA ASP A 71 19.58 -9.23 9.82
C ASP A 71 19.02 -7.81 9.71
N ALA A 72 17.93 -7.67 8.95
CA ALA A 72 17.12 -6.47 8.92
C ALA A 72 15.63 -6.80 9.01
N ARG A 73 14.79 -5.76 9.13
CA ARG A 73 13.33 -5.92 9.23
C ARG A 73 12.61 -4.78 8.53
N ILE A 74 11.57 -5.12 7.79
CA ILE A 74 10.58 -4.16 7.27
C ILE A 74 9.40 -4.20 8.22
N TRP A 75 9.01 -3.05 8.77
CA TRP A 75 7.89 -2.94 9.70
C TRP A 75 6.64 -2.49 8.97
N ILE A 76 5.56 -3.23 9.13
CA ILE A 76 4.25 -2.86 8.60
C ILE A 76 3.34 -2.63 9.79
N ASP A 77 2.75 -1.44 9.88
CA ASP A 77 1.99 -1.03 11.06
C ASP A 77 0.57 -1.58 11.01
N MET A 78 -0.01 -1.71 9.82
CA MET A 78 -1.31 -2.34 9.60
C MET A 78 -1.51 -2.67 8.12
N ILE A 79 -2.56 -3.45 7.84
CA ILE A 79 -3.08 -3.72 6.51
C ILE A 79 -4.52 -3.27 6.45
N VAL A 80 -4.87 -2.63 5.35
CA VAL A 80 -6.19 -2.08 5.12
C VAL A 80 -6.72 -2.44 3.75
N LYS A 81 -8.04 -2.30 3.58
CA LYS A 81 -8.73 -2.44 2.30
C LYS A 81 -9.45 -1.17 1.91
N ARG A 82 -9.58 -0.93 0.62
CA ARG A 82 -10.58 -0.01 0.06
C ARG A 82 -10.98 -0.48 -1.33
N ASP A 83 -12.28 -0.45 -1.64
CA ASP A 83 -12.82 -0.93 -2.91
C ASP A 83 -12.31 -2.34 -3.28
N ASN A 84 -12.29 -3.21 -2.26
CA ASN A 84 -11.82 -4.59 -2.30
C ASN A 84 -10.30 -4.76 -2.54
N GLN A 85 -9.54 -3.67 -2.69
CA GLN A 85 -8.09 -3.65 -2.91
C GLN A 85 -7.32 -3.61 -1.59
N TRP A 86 -6.22 -4.36 -1.51
CA TRP A 86 -5.36 -4.43 -0.33
C TRP A 86 -4.25 -3.39 -0.34
N TYR A 87 -3.98 -2.79 0.81
CA TYR A 87 -2.92 -1.80 0.99
C TYR A 87 -2.15 -2.08 2.27
N ILE A 88 -0.84 -1.95 2.20
CA ILE A 88 0.03 -1.95 3.38
C ILE A 88 0.15 -0.53 3.93
N VAL A 89 0.31 -0.40 5.24
CA VAL A 89 0.38 0.91 5.89
C VAL A 89 1.65 1.04 6.70
N ARG A 90 2.28 2.22 6.58
CA ARG A 90 3.41 2.65 7.37
C ARG A 90 3.10 3.99 8.04
N ILE A 91 3.22 4.04 9.37
CA ILE A 91 3.07 5.29 10.13
C ILE A 91 4.43 5.98 10.19
N ALA A 92 4.50 7.18 9.62
CA ALA A 92 5.66 8.05 9.69
C ALA A 92 5.66 8.80 11.03
N ARG A 93 6.60 8.43 11.90
CA ARG A 93 6.81 9.06 13.21
C ARG A 93 7.65 10.34 13.06
N GLU A 94 7.58 11.24 14.03
CA GLU A 94 8.25 12.56 14.00
C GLU A 94 9.75 12.52 13.62
N ARG A 95 10.47 11.49 14.05
CA ARG A 95 11.91 11.33 13.75
C ARG A 95 12.22 10.69 12.40
N MET A 96 11.20 10.27 11.64
CA MET A 96 11.37 9.66 10.33
C MET A 96 11.44 10.76 9.28
N GLN A 97 12.63 10.98 8.72
CA GLN A 97 12.77 11.87 7.59
C GLN A 97 12.11 11.23 6.36
N LEU A 98 11.05 11.86 5.86
CA LEU A 98 10.36 11.42 4.65
C LEU A 98 11.05 12.06 3.45
N ASP A 99 11.61 11.23 2.57
CA ASP A 99 12.32 11.66 1.38
C ASP A 99 11.49 11.30 0.14
N TRP A 100 10.93 12.33 -0.48
CA TRP A 100 10.03 12.22 -1.64
C TRP A 100 10.77 12.37 -2.97
N ASP A 101 12.09 12.55 -2.97
CA ASP A 101 12.87 12.57 -4.21
C ASP A 101 13.01 11.15 -4.80
N GLY A 102 13.41 11.04 -6.08
CA GLY A 102 13.50 9.73 -6.74
C GLY A 102 14.44 8.73 -6.06
N SER A 103 15.53 9.20 -5.44
CA SER A 103 16.45 8.35 -4.69
C SER A 103 15.86 7.93 -3.35
N GLY A 104 15.19 8.85 -2.65
CA GLY A 104 14.44 8.63 -1.43
C GLY A 104 13.34 7.60 -1.63
N MET A 105 12.55 7.75 -2.70
CA MET A 105 11.47 6.84 -3.04
C MET A 105 11.96 5.39 -3.20
N LYS A 106 13.05 5.21 -3.98
CA LYS A 106 13.67 3.89 -4.17
C LYS A 106 14.25 3.32 -2.87
N ARG A 107 14.93 4.14 -2.07
CA ARG A 107 15.62 3.67 -0.86
C ARG A 107 14.65 3.36 0.28
N GLN A 108 13.64 4.20 0.47
CA GLN A 108 12.76 4.17 1.64
C GLN A 108 11.54 3.27 1.42
N TRP A 109 10.96 3.26 0.22
CA TRP A 109 9.65 2.63 -0.02
C TRP A 109 9.71 1.36 -0.89
N MET A 110 10.70 1.23 -1.78
CA MET A 110 10.84 0.03 -2.62
C MET A 110 10.87 -1.30 -1.84
N PRO A 111 11.47 -1.40 -0.63
CA PRO A 111 11.46 -2.65 0.13
C PRO A 111 10.03 -3.14 0.44
N TYR A 112 9.07 -2.24 0.63
CA TYR A 112 7.69 -2.59 0.92
C TYR A 112 6.99 -3.21 -0.30
N PHE A 113 7.22 -2.66 -1.49
CA PHE A 113 6.72 -3.22 -2.74
C PHE A 113 7.38 -4.54 -3.11
N ALA A 114 8.65 -4.74 -2.72
CA ALA A 114 9.31 -6.03 -2.87
C ALA A 114 8.75 -7.10 -1.91
N ALA A 115 8.41 -6.72 -0.68
CA ALA A 115 7.83 -7.63 0.31
C ALA A 115 6.35 -7.97 0.04
N TYR A 116 5.59 -7.03 -0.53
CA TYR A 116 4.16 -7.16 -0.82
C TYR A 116 3.84 -6.74 -2.26
N PRO A 117 4.31 -7.52 -3.26
CA PRO A 117 4.15 -7.18 -4.68
C PRO A 117 2.68 -7.13 -5.13
N ASP A 118 1.79 -7.88 -4.45
CA ASP A 118 0.36 -7.94 -4.77
C ASP A 118 -0.46 -6.82 -4.10
N SER A 119 0.17 -5.96 -3.29
CA SER A 119 -0.52 -4.81 -2.70
C SER A 119 -0.85 -3.76 -3.78
N SER A 120 -2.03 -3.15 -3.67
CA SER A 120 -2.47 -2.07 -4.57
C SER A 120 -1.81 -0.71 -4.27
N GLY A 121 -0.90 -0.69 -3.30
CA GLY A 121 -0.12 0.47 -2.90
C GLY A 121 0.32 0.43 -1.43
N LEU A 122 1.20 1.37 -1.10
CA LEU A 122 1.63 1.66 0.26
C LEU A 122 0.99 2.97 0.73
N LEU A 123 0.33 2.94 1.89
CA LEU A 123 -0.13 4.14 2.57
C LEU A 123 0.91 4.59 3.59
N VAL A 124 1.34 5.83 3.47
CA VAL A 124 2.17 6.50 4.48
C VAL A 124 1.28 7.45 5.27
N VAL A 125 1.08 7.15 6.55
CA VAL A 125 0.36 8.04 7.48
C VAL A 125 1.38 9.02 8.03
N ASP A 126 1.31 10.25 7.57
CA ASP A 126 2.17 11.34 8.02
C ASP A 126 1.51 12.02 9.22
N MET A 127 2.01 11.71 10.42
CA MET A 127 1.47 12.25 11.66
C MET A 127 1.79 13.74 11.85
N LEU A 128 2.89 14.22 11.27
CA LEU A 128 3.27 15.63 11.36
C LEU A 128 2.32 16.51 10.52
N GLU A 129 2.02 16.05 9.31
CA GLU A 129 1.13 16.76 8.38
C GLU A 129 -0.34 16.34 8.49
N ARG A 130 -0.65 15.37 9.37
CA ARG A 130 -1.99 14.79 9.59
C ARG A 130 -2.68 14.36 8.30
N ARG A 131 -1.98 13.58 7.47
CA ARG A 131 -2.53 13.08 6.19
C ARG A 131 -2.06 11.69 5.83
N VAL A 132 -2.86 11.01 5.02
CA VAL A 132 -2.51 9.73 4.41
C VAL A 132 -2.06 9.95 2.97
N ARG A 133 -0.86 9.49 2.63
CA ARG A 133 -0.31 9.54 1.27
C ARG A 133 -0.29 8.15 0.67
N LEU A 134 -0.88 7.99 -0.51
CA LEU A 134 -0.83 6.75 -1.27
C LEU A 134 0.36 6.76 -2.23
N ILE A 135 1.23 5.77 -2.09
CA ILE A 135 2.32 5.50 -3.02
C ILE A 135 1.93 4.29 -3.87
N ARG A 136 2.06 4.46 -5.19
CA ARG A 136 1.98 3.39 -6.18
C ARG A 136 3.25 3.41 -7.02
N MET A 137 3.63 2.27 -7.54
CA MET A 137 4.82 2.11 -8.36
C MET A 137 4.49 1.18 -9.52
N ASP A 138 4.97 1.56 -10.70
CA ASP A 138 5.01 0.73 -11.88
C ASP A 138 6.44 0.72 -12.43
N TRP A 139 6.81 -0.36 -13.10
CA TRP A 139 8.11 -0.42 -13.77
C TRP A 139 8.06 0.38 -15.07
N GLY A 140 9.07 1.23 -15.26
CA GLY A 140 9.32 1.87 -16.55
C GLY A 140 9.92 0.90 -17.56
N VAL A 141 10.07 1.37 -18.80
CA VAL A 141 10.82 0.65 -19.83
C VAL A 141 12.31 0.81 -19.57
N ALA A 142 13.06 -0.30 -19.57
CA ALA A 142 14.52 -0.25 -19.46
C ALA A 142 15.13 0.46 -20.68
N TYR A 143 16.11 1.32 -20.45
CA TYR A 143 16.83 2.05 -21.50
C TYR A 143 18.33 2.07 -21.21
N VAL A 144 19.13 2.24 -22.25
CA VAL A 144 20.58 2.46 -22.12
C VAL A 144 20.81 3.95 -21.95
N HIS A 145 21.55 4.33 -20.91
CA HIS A 145 21.85 5.73 -20.66
C HIS A 145 22.76 6.27 -21.77
N GLY A 146 22.23 7.15 -22.63
CA GLY A 146 22.99 7.80 -23.71
C GLY A 146 22.49 7.53 -25.13
N ASP A 147 21.43 6.73 -25.31
CA ASP A 147 20.70 6.59 -26.58
C ASP A 147 19.58 7.63 -26.72
#